data_AF-A0A0P1EDA4-F1
#
_entry.id   AF-A0A0P1EDA4-F1
#
_cell.length_a   1.000
_cell.length_b   1.000
_cell.length_c   1.000
_cell.angle_alpha   90.00
_cell.angle_beta   90.00
_cell.angle_gamma   90.00
#
_symmetry.space_group_name_H-M   'P 1'
#
loop_
_entity.id
_entity.type
_entity.pdbx_description
1 polymer ?
#
loop_
_entity_poly.entity_id
_entity_poly.type
_entity_poly.pdbx_seq_one_letter_code
_entity_poly.pdbx_strand_id
1 'polypeptide(L)'
;MQPARVDMTPGNVLETLVDPKNVEQVGKGKLRLLSQAFLHSAGSAEQVAAYEAALSAHLAVATQNLLAEPDAPHNFDRAVRYSHLSSESIEELRQFSSDRAQALLQEVNFLARELQDKDSDGDHSGRFAMGAFVLPSPQKAQSRNPKEDE
;
A
#
# COMPACT_ATOMS: atom_id res chain seq x y z
N MET A 1 -1.77 -4.82 27.10
CA MET A 1 -2.42 -6.15 27.24
C MET A 1 -3.64 -6.12 26.32
N GLN A 2 -3.69 -6.87 25.22
CA GLN A 2 -3.71 -8.34 25.12
C GLN A 2 -2.91 -8.82 23.89
N PRO A 3 -2.27 -10.00 23.94
CA PRO A 3 -1.65 -10.60 22.77
C PRO A 3 -2.75 -11.24 21.92
N ALA A 4 -2.97 -10.77 20.70
CA ALA A 4 -3.73 -11.55 19.73
C ALA A 4 -2.79 -12.59 19.10
N ARG A 5 -2.37 -13.59 19.90
CA ARG A 5 -2.04 -14.90 19.32
C ARG A 5 -3.39 -15.58 19.08
N VAL A 6 -4.00 -15.28 17.94
CA VAL A 6 -5.09 -16.13 17.47
C VAL A 6 -4.41 -17.36 16.90
N ASP A 7 -4.38 -18.45 17.68
CA ASP A 7 -4.14 -19.79 17.13
C ASP A 7 -5.33 -20.10 16.22
N MET A 8 -5.22 -19.64 14.98
CA MET A 8 -6.12 -20.08 13.91
C MET A 8 -5.58 -21.40 13.40
N THR A 9 -6.44 -22.41 13.38
CA THR A 9 -6.13 -23.66 12.67
C THR A 9 -5.88 -23.33 11.20
N PRO A 10 -5.00 -24.06 10.49
CA PRO A 10 -4.76 -23.83 9.07
C PRO A 10 -6.03 -23.77 8.23
N GLY A 11 -7.09 -24.49 8.61
CA GLY A 11 -8.41 -24.42 7.99
C GLY A 11 -9.11 -23.08 8.16
N ASN A 12 -9.10 -22.49 9.37
CA ASN A 12 -9.72 -21.19 9.63
C ASN A 12 -8.97 -20.03 8.95
N VAL A 13 -7.63 -20.14 8.86
CA VAL A 13 -6.80 -19.18 8.06
C VAL A 13 -7.19 -19.26 6.58
N LEU A 14 -7.43 -20.47 6.08
CA LEU A 14 -7.85 -20.69 4.69
C LEU A 14 -9.22 -20.08 4.41
N GLU A 15 -10.19 -20.29 5.30
CA GLU A 15 -11.54 -19.76 5.17
C GLU A 15 -11.54 -18.23 5.19
N THR A 16 -10.76 -17.61 6.08
CA THR A 16 -10.59 -16.14 6.12
C THR A 16 -9.87 -15.57 4.89
N LEU A 17 -9.13 -16.38 4.14
CA LEU A 17 -8.51 -15.97 2.87
C LEU A 17 -9.43 -16.16 1.65
N VAL A 18 -10.41 -17.07 1.73
CA VAL A 18 -11.40 -17.32 0.66
C VAL A 18 -12.53 -16.28 0.70
N ASP A 19 -12.96 -15.87 1.89
CA ASP A 19 -14.09 -14.94 2.10
C ASP A 19 -13.92 -13.55 1.44
N PRO A 20 -12.72 -12.93 1.37
CA PRO A 20 -12.55 -11.64 0.74
C PRO A 20 -12.30 -11.67 -0.79
N LYS A 21 -12.46 -12.81 -1.47
CA LYS A 21 -11.95 -13.02 -2.86
C LYS A 21 -10.44 -12.83 -2.99
N ASN A 22 -9.67 -12.99 -1.91
CA ASN A 22 -8.21 -12.91 -1.97
C ASN A 22 -7.60 -14.21 -2.54
N VAL A 23 -8.32 -15.33 -2.43
CA VAL A 23 -7.89 -16.65 -2.90
C VAL A 23 -9.06 -17.36 -3.57
N GLU A 24 -8.83 -18.02 -4.70
CA GLU A 24 -9.79 -18.93 -5.32
C GLU A 24 -9.27 -20.37 -5.33
N GLN A 25 -10.20 -21.33 -5.31
CA GLN A 25 -9.88 -22.74 -5.44
C GLN A 25 -9.82 -23.14 -6.92
N VAL A 26 -8.63 -23.56 -7.37
CA VAL A 26 -8.34 -23.97 -8.77
C VAL A 26 -8.38 -25.48 -8.98
N GLY A 27 -8.78 -26.24 -7.96
CA GLY A 27 -8.91 -27.68 -7.98
C GLY A 27 -8.88 -28.28 -6.58
N LYS A 28 -8.95 -29.61 -6.45
CA LYS A 28 -8.84 -30.29 -5.15
C LYS A 28 -7.52 -29.95 -4.47
N GLY A 29 -7.59 -29.18 -3.39
CA GLY A 29 -6.44 -28.81 -2.56
C GLY A 29 -5.50 -27.77 -3.19
N LYS A 30 -5.87 -27.13 -4.30
CA LYS A 30 -5.06 -26.07 -4.93
C LYS A 30 -5.76 -24.73 -4.83
N LEU A 31 -5.03 -23.73 -4.38
CA LEU A 31 -5.48 -22.36 -4.20
C LEU A 31 -4.63 -21.42 -5.03
N ARG A 32 -5.27 -20.43 -5.66
CA ARG A 32 -4.63 -19.34 -6.40
C ARG A 32 -4.98 -18.04 -5.70
N LEU A 33 -3.96 -17.29 -5.31
CA LEU A 33 -4.11 -15.95 -4.77
C LEU A 33 -4.62 -15.04 -5.91
N LEU A 34 -5.81 -14.48 -5.74
CA LEU A 34 -6.50 -13.61 -6.71
C LEU A 34 -5.95 -12.17 -6.67
N SER A 35 -5.54 -11.71 -5.49
CA SER A 35 -4.85 -10.44 -5.30
C SER A 35 -3.63 -10.65 -4.42
N GLN A 36 -2.47 -10.12 -4.83
CA GLN A 36 -1.26 -10.14 -4.01
C GLN A 36 -1.37 -9.26 -2.75
N ALA A 37 -2.48 -8.53 -2.60
CA ALA A 37 -2.78 -7.71 -1.43
C ALA A 37 -4.07 -8.22 -0.79
N PHE A 38 -3.99 -8.54 0.51
CA PHE A 38 -5.15 -8.75 1.37
C PHE A 38 -5.94 -7.44 1.39
N LEU A 39 -7.10 -7.39 0.71
CA LEU A 39 -7.94 -6.20 0.70
C LEU A 39 -8.70 -6.12 2.02
N HIS A 40 -8.24 -5.24 2.92
CA HIS A 40 -8.90 -4.98 4.19
C HIS A 40 -10.25 -4.28 3.98
N SER A 41 -11.27 -4.67 4.74
CA SER A 41 -12.55 -3.97 4.79
C SER A 41 -12.35 -2.51 5.15
N ALA A 42 -13.14 -1.62 4.56
CA ALA A 42 -13.11 -0.20 4.89
C ALA A 42 -13.36 0.01 6.41
N GLY A 43 -12.46 0.73 7.09
CA GLY A 43 -12.52 1.01 8.51
C GLY A 43 -12.13 -0.16 9.44
N SER A 44 -11.62 -1.27 8.90
CA SER A 44 -11.08 -2.37 9.72
C SER A 44 -9.85 -1.93 10.51
N ALA A 45 -9.56 -2.62 11.62
CA ALA A 45 -8.41 -2.34 12.46
C ALA A 45 -7.09 -2.46 11.69
N GLU A 46 -7.00 -3.43 10.80
CA GLU A 46 -5.85 -3.67 9.93
C GLU A 46 -5.67 -2.53 8.93
N GLN A 47 -6.76 -2.01 8.33
CA GLN A 47 -6.69 -0.85 7.45
C GLN A 47 -6.23 0.40 8.22
N VAL A 48 -6.71 0.61 9.45
CA VAL A 48 -6.28 1.72 10.31
C VAL A 48 -4.80 1.60 10.66
N ALA A 49 -4.32 0.39 11.01
CA ALA A 49 -2.92 0.16 11.31
C ALA A 49 -2.01 0.40 10.08
N ALA A 50 -2.44 -0.06 8.90
CA ALA A 50 -1.72 0.20 7.65
C ALA A 50 -1.69 1.71 7.32
N TYR A 51 -2.82 2.41 7.50
CA TYR A 51 -2.90 3.87 7.35
C TYR A 51 -1.94 4.59 8.30
N GLU A 52 -1.94 4.24 9.58
CA GLU A 52 -1.05 4.82 10.60
C GLU A 52 0.42 4.61 10.24
N ALA A 53 0.81 3.37 9.90
CA ALA A 53 2.19 3.03 9.58
C ALA A 53 2.70 3.81 8.36
N ALA A 54 1.87 3.91 7.31
CA ALA A 54 2.26 4.57 6.07
C ALA A 54 2.29 6.11 6.24
N LEU A 55 1.29 6.69 6.93
CA LEU A 55 1.21 8.12 7.15
C LEU A 55 2.29 8.63 8.11
N SER A 56 2.52 7.93 9.22
CA SER A 56 3.53 8.34 10.21
C SER A 56 4.95 8.36 9.61
N ALA A 57 5.29 7.37 8.78
CA ALA A 57 6.56 7.31 8.08
C ALA A 57 6.71 8.47 7.07
N HIS A 58 5.68 8.75 6.27
CA HIS A 58 5.75 9.85 5.30
C HIS A 58 5.85 11.22 6.00
N LEU A 59 5.06 11.44 7.05
CA LEU A 59 5.14 12.67 7.85
C LEU A 59 6.53 12.85 8.47
N ALA A 60 7.12 11.80 9.03
CA ALA A 60 8.48 11.88 9.59
C ALA A 60 9.50 12.30 8.53
N VAL A 61 9.48 11.68 7.35
CA VAL A 61 10.34 12.02 6.21
C VAL A 61 10.17 13.47 5.78
N ALA A 62 8.92 13.89 5.53
CA ALA A 62 8.62 15.24 5.05
C ALA A 62 9.00 16.31 6.08
N THR A 63 8.71 16.07 7.37
CA THR A 63 9.07 16.99 8.45
C THR A 63 10.58 17.08 8.65
N GLN A 64 11.30 15.97 8.63
CA GLN A 64 12.77 15.98 8.71
C GLN A 64 13.39 16.74 7.55
N ASN A 65 12.87 16.56 6.33
CA ASN A 65 13.34 17.31 5.16
C ASN A 65 13.04 18.81 5.26
N LEU A 66 11.89 19.19 5.81
CA LEU A 66 11.50 20.59 6.00
C LEU A 66 12.37 21.30 7.05
N LEU A 67 12.80 20.57 8.08
CA LEU A 67 13.60 21.10 9.20
C LEU A 67 15.11 20.90 9.00
N ALA A 68 15.54 20.36 7.86
CA ALA A 68 16.94 20.08 7.59
C ALA A 68 17.76 21.37 7.44
N GLU A 69 18.95 21.39 8.05
CA GLU A 69 19.95 22.44 7.83
C GLU A 69 20.45 22.41 6.36
N PRO A 70 20.97 23.52 5.81
CA PRO A 70 21.34 23.63 4.38
C PRO A 70 22.27 22.54 3.83
N ASP A 71 23.12 21.95 4.68
CA ASP A 71 24.10 20.93 4.30
C ASP A 71 23.76 19.52 4.84
N ALA A 72 22.59 19.35 5.46
CA ALA A 72 22.17 18.06 5.98
C ALA A 72 21.65 17.13 4.86
N PRO A 73 21.90 15.81 4.93
CA PRO A 73 21.36 14.87 3.96
C PRO A 73 19.83 14.83 4.07
N HIS A 74 19.16 15.00 2.93
CA HIS A 74 17.70 14.88 2.84
C HIS A 74 17.29 13.42 2.64
N ASN A 75 16.20 13.04 3.29
CA ASN A 75 15.47 11.82 2.97
C ASN A 75 14.91 11.92 1.54
N PHE A 76 14.78 10.77 0.86
CA PHE A 76 14.11 10.73 -0.43
C PHE A 76 12.61 10.97 -0.26
N ASP A 77 12.13 12.13 -0.71
CA ASP A 77 10.71 12.51 -0.74
C ASP A 77 10.41 13.24 -2.05
N ARG A 78 9.81 12.53 -3.00
CA ARG A 78 9.54 13.05 -4.34
C ARG A 78 8.12 12.67 -4.75
N ALA A 79 7.40 13.62 -5.32
CA ALA A 79 6.08 13.42 -5.88
C ALA A 79 5.98 14.04 -7.27
N VAL A 80 5.42 13.29 -8.21
CA VAL A 80 5.01 13.81 -9.52
C VAL A 80 3.59 14.35 -9.45
N ARG A 81 3.35 15.52 -10.05
CA ARG A 81 2.03 16.17 -10.05
C ARG A 81 1.74 16.71 -11.45
N TYR A 82 0.67 16.21 -12.05
CA TYR A 82 0.18 16.65 -13.35
C TYR A 82 -1.30 16.99 -13.26
N SER A 83 -1.73 17.96 -14.06
CA SER A 83 -3.11 18.42 -14.17
C SER A 83 -3.56 18.38 -15.63
N HIS A 84 -4.86 18.53 -15.88
CA HIS A 84 -5.45 18.55 -17.23
C HIS A 84 -5.29 17.26 -18.04
N LEU A 85 -5.21 16.11 -17.36
CA LEU A 85 -5.19 14.80 -18.00
C LEU A 85 -6.62 14.31 -18.31
N SER A 86 -6.75 13.52 -19.38
CA SER A 86 -8.00 12.82 -19.68
C SER A 86 -8.23 11.69 -18.67
N SER A 87 -9.48 11.21 -18.55
CA SER A 87 -9.80 10.05 -17.72
C SER A 87 -9.04 8.79 -18.16
N GLU A 88 -8.82 8.62 -19.47
CA GLU A 88 -8.04 7.51 -20.03
C GLU A 88 -6.56 7.58 -19.59
N SER A 89 -5.94 8.77 -19.70
CA SER A 89 -4.56 8.95 -19.25
C SER A 89 -4.41 8.81 -17.73
N ILE A 90 -5.41 9.22 -16.95
CA ILE A 90 -5.41 9.00 -15.49
C ILE A 90 -5.43 7.51 -15.17
N GLU A 91 -6.23 6.73 -15.91
CA GLU A 91 -6.31 5.28 -15.72
C GLU A 91 -5.03 4.56 -16.15
N GLU A 92 -4.43 4.98 -17.26
CA GLU A 92 -3.12 4.49 -17.72
C GLU A 92 -2.03 4.74 -16.65
N LEU A 93 -1.96 5.98 -16.14
CA LEU A 93 -1.01 6.34 -15.08
C LEU A 93 -1.28 5.59 -13.77
N ARG A 94 -2.55 5.39 -13.41
CA ARG A 94 -2.94 4.61 -12.23
C ARG A 94 -2.39 3.20 -12.35
N GLN A 95 -2.70 2.52 -13.45
CA GLN A 95 -2.30 1.13 -13.66
C GLN A 95 -0.76 1.01 -13.70
N PHE A 96 -0.10 1.82 -14.52
CA PHE A 96 1.37 1.81 -14.62
C PHE A 96 2.04 2.06 -13.27
N SER A 97 1.60 3.09 -12.55
CA SER A 97 2.22 3.47 -11.27
C SER A 97 1.96 2.44 -10.18
N SER A 98 0.74 1.89 -10.11
CA SER A 98 0.39 0.85 -9.14
C SER A 98 1.22 -0.43 -9.35
N ASP A 99 1.38 -0.87 -10.61
CA ASP A 99 2.15 -2.09 -10.93
C ASP A 99 3.63 -1.91 -10.57
N ARG A 100 4.22 -0.74 -10.90
CA ARG A 100 5.61 -0.43 -10.56
C ARG A 100 5.83 -0.27 -9.06
N ALA A 101 4.92 0.41 -8.37
CA ALA A 101 4.98 0.56 -6.92
C ALA A 101 4.91 -0.81 -6.21
N GLN A 102 4.01 -1.69 -6.66
CA GLN A 102 3.87 -3.02 -6.10
C GLN A 102 5.15 -3.85 -6.27
N ALA A 103 5.72 -3.87 -7.48
CA ALA A 103 6.96 -4.61 -7.76
C ALA A 103 8.12 -4.09 -6.89
N LEU A 104 8.29 -2.76 -6.81
CA LEU A 104 9.32 -2.14 -5.99
C LEU A 104 9.19 -2.49 -4.50
N LEU A 105 7.97 -2.40 -3.96
CA LEU A 105 7.74 -2.72 -2.54
C LEU A 105 7.97 -4.21 -2.24
N GLN A 106 7.70 -5.11 -3.18
CA GLN A 106 8.00 -6.53 -3.04
C GLN A 106 9.51 -6.80 -3.03
N GLU A 107 10.25 -6.19 -3.95
CA GLU A 107 11.72 -6.28 -4.01
C GLU A 107 12.36 -5.79 -2.71
N VAL A 108 11.92 -4.62 -2.23
CA VAL A 108 12.41 -4.03 -0.98
C VAL A 108 12.03 -4.88 0.23
N ASN A 109 10.80 -5.40 0.30
CA ASN A 109 10.39 -6.28 1.40
C ASN A 109 11.19 -7.59 1.41
N PHE A 110 11.49 -8.17 0.26
CA PHE A 110 12.33 -9.36 0.16
C PHE A 110 13.74 -9.07 0.71
N LEU A 111 14.39 -8.02 0.22
CA LEU A 111 15.71 -7.63 0.68
C LEU A 111 15.74 -7.28 2.18
N ALA A 112 14.75 -6.54 2.67
CA ALA A 112 14.65 -6.17 4.07
C ALA A 112 14.53 -7.39 4.99
N ARG A 113 13.82 -8.44 4.55
CA ARG A 113 13.73 -9.72 5.28
C ARG A 113 15.05 -10.46 5.30
N GLU A 114 15.74 -10.56 4.15
CA GLU A 114 17.07 -11.20 4.10
C GLU A 114 18.07 -10.48 5.03
N LEU A 115 18.04 -9.15 5.07
CA LEU A 115 18.87 -8.36 5.97
C LEU A 115 18.47 -8.55 7.44
N GLN A 116 17.18 -8.56 7.74
CA GLN A 116 16.69 -8.82 9.10
C GLN A 116 17.09 -10.21 9.61
N ASP A 117 17.01 -11.24 8.76
CA ASP A 117 17.44 -12.60 9.10
C ASP A 117 18.95 -12.66 9.31
N LYS A 118 19.74 -11.94 8.50
CA LYS A 118 21.19 -11.83 8.68
C LYS A 118 21.57 -11.13 10.00
N ASP A 119 20.79 -10.14 10.40
CA ASP A 119 21.04 -9.32 11.59
C ASP A 119 20.38 -9.89 12.87
N SER A 120 19.84 -11.12 12.82
CA SER A 120 19.01 -11.70 13.89
C SER A 120 19.73 -11.87 15.24
N ASP A 121 21.04 -12.08 15.21
CA ASP A 121 21.85 -12.41 16.39
C ASP A 121 22.49 -11.17 17.05
N GLY A 122 22.27 -9.97 16.48
CA GLY A 122 22.83 -8.72 16.99
C GLY A 122 21.83 -7.90 17.80
N ASP A 123 22.35 -7.03 18.68
CA ASP A 123 21.55 -6.02 19.38
C ASP A 123 21.35 -4.79 18.48
N HIS A 124 20.46 -4.93 17.49
CA HIS A 124 20.15 -3.88 16.51
C HIS A 124 18.75 -3.31 16.73
N SER A 125 18.64 -1.97 16.76
CA SER A 125 17.38 -1.23 16.94
C SER A 125 16.99 -0.37 15.74
N GLY A 126 17.72 -0.51 14.62
CA GLY A 126 17.45 0.21 13.38
C GLY A 126 16.06 -0.10 12.82
N ARG A 127 15.40 0.89 12.24
CA ARG A 127 14.09 0.75 11.61
C ARG A 127 14.13 1.31 10.21
N PHE A 128 13.51 0.59 9.28
CA PHE A 128 13.36 1.02 7.89
C PHE A 128 11.88 1.00 7.53
N ALA A 129 11.43 2.03 6.84
CA ALA A 129 10.07 2.12 6.30
C ALA A 129 10.12 2.76 4.92
N MET A 130 9.40 2.15 3.97
CA MET A 130 9.19 2.67 2.64
C MET A 130 7.74 2.43 2.26
N GLY A 131 7.09 3.45 1.72
CA GLY A 131 5.73 3.39 1.20
C GLY A 131 5.65 4.00 -0.19
N ALA A 132 4.63 3.60 -0.95
CA ALA A 132 4.29 4.19 -2.24
C ALA A 132 2.78 4.39 -2.32
N PHE A 133 2.35 5.55 -2.80
CA PHE A 133 0.93 5.91 -2.89
C PHE A 133 0.62 6.42 -4.29
N VAL A 134 -0.50 5.97 -4.84
CA VAL A 134 -1.02 6.41 -6.15
C VAL A 134 -2.42 6.97 -5.90
N LEU A 135 -2.59 8.27 -6.11
CA LEU A 135 -3.87 8.96 -5.93
C LEU A 135 -4.40 9.47 -7.28
N PRO A 136 -5.17 8.67 -8.03
CA PRO A 136 -5.85 9.14 -9.23
C PRO A 136 -7.02 10.04 -8.85
N SER A 137 -7.21 11.15 -9.56
CA SER A 137 -8.37 12.04 -9.43
C SER A 137 -9.07 12.19 -10.78
N PRO A 138 -9.98 11.29 -11.15
CA PRO A 138 -10.66 11.33 -12.45
C PRO A 138 -11.51 12.61 -12.60
N GLN A 139 -11.77 13.01 -13.86
CA GLN A 139 -12.72 14.09 -14.14
C GLN A 139 -14.08 13.73 -13.51
N LYS A 140 -14.62 14.62 -12.66
CA LYS A 140 -16.02 14.53 -12.26
C LYS A 140 -16.86 14.62 -13.53
N ALA A 141 -17.71 13.61 -13.77
CA ALA A 141 -18.70 13.69 -14.84
C ALA A 141 -19.49 14.99 -14.65
N GLN A 142 -19.40 15.91 -15.61
CA GLN A 142 -20.27 17.08 -15.61
C GLN A 142 -21.70 16.56 -15.69
N SER A 143 -22.50 16.83 -14.66
CA SER A 143 -23.95 16.67 -14.74
C SER A 143 -24.42 17.51 -15.92
N ARG A 144 -24.75 16.87 -17.05
CA ARG A 144 -25.51 17.53 -18.11
C ARG A 144 -26.85 17.92 -17.48
N ASN A 145 -26.99 19.17 -17.05
CA ASN A 145 -28.32 19.76 -16.93
C ASN A 145 -28.90 19.75 -18.35
N PRO A 146 -30.02 19.05 -18.61
CA PRO A 146 -30.79 19.33 -19.80
C PRO A 146 -31.17 20.80 -19.69
N LYS A 147 -30.70 21.63 -20.62
CA LYS A 147 -31.29 22.95 -20.78
C LYS A 147 -32.75 22.70 -21.13
N GLU A 148 -33.64 23.28 -20.35
CA GLU A 148 -35.04 23.47 -20.70
C GLU A 148 -35.05 24.21 -22.03
N ASP A 149 -35.57 23.55 -23.07
CA ASP A 149 -35.94 24.20 -24.31
C ASP A 149 -37.17 25.08 -24.01
N GLU A 150 -36.97 26.39 -23.90
CA GLU A 150 -38.02 27.43 -24.07
C GLU A 150 -37.88 28.07 -25.45
#